data_AF-A0A3D1SCL0-F1
#
_entry.id   AF-A0A3D1SCL0-F1
#
_cell.length_a   1.000
_cell.length_b   1.000
_cell.length_c   1.000
_cell.angle_alpha   90.00
_cell.angle_beta   90.00
_cell.angle_gamma   90.00
#
_symmetry.space_group_name_H-M   'P 1'
#
loop_
_entity.id
_entity.type
_entity.pdbx_description
1 polymer ?
#
loop_
_entity_poly.entity_id
_entity_poly.type
_entity_poly.pdbx_seq_one_letter_code
_entity_poly.pdbx_strand_id
1 'polypeptide(L)'
;ALLIDTSADDEETLLVQMRDIEAKLAHIQTLYPIRFTTDIHLYNLYWNVRNGLFTSAAASRPPHTASIIEDIAFSGEILGDALTDVRELLVRTGYADAVMWGHLLDGNVHFTVFPDINSPDGVDKYARFMHELANLVAVKHNGSLKAEHGTGRNMAPFVEKEWGTEIYGLMKRIKSAFDPNHILNPGVIINDDKDVFIKNLKNIPDANPLIDKCIECGFCEVTCPSKELTFTPRQRIVAYRRLTELADSRFDKKLRERWAGEMAYEFNETCATDGLCAIACPVNIDTGSLVKELRWKENGKFANRVASSMANNMASATSLIRGLLKIPHFIAKIIGYNPMEDITKGVYKMGDGLFPLWTRYTPSGSRKIVRNIFPGHSADAPVVVYFPSCITRSMSGPSFGYAEKEDIPSKMLSLLRKGGYTVIIP
;
A
#
# COMPACT_ATOMS: atom_id res chain seq x y z
N ALA A 1 24.96 -4.64 -12.26
CA ALA A 1 25.16 -6.02 -11.76
C ALA A 1 24.25 -6.95 -12.54
N LEU A 2 24.63 -8.20 -12.75
CA LEU A 2 23.79 -9.23 -13.38
C LEU A 2 23.43 -10.28 -12.32
N LEU A 3 22.17 -10.71 -12.31
CA LEU A 3 21.71 -11.87 -11.56
C LEU A 3 21.38 -12.96 -12.59
N ILE A 4 22.06 -14.10 -12.49
CA ILE A 4 21.89 -15.24 -13.40
C ILE A 4 21.40 -16.41 -12.56
N ASP A 5 20.32 -17.05 -13.02
CA ASP A 5 19.73 -18.23 -12.40
C ASP A 5 19.82 -19.41 -13.36
N THR A 6 20.05 -20.60 -12.83
CA THR A 6 20.07 -21.86 -13.58
C THR A 6 19.46 -22.96 -12.72
N SER A 7 18.73 -23.88 -13.35
CA SER A 7 18.03 -24.98 -12.67
C SER A 7 18.24 -26.28 -13.42
N ALA A 8 18.24 -27.39 -12.67
CA ALA A 8 18.34 -28.75 -13.19
C ALA A 8 17.52 -29.71 -12.31
N ASP A 9 17.18 -30.88 -12.85
CA ASP A 9 16.39 -31.91 -12.15
C ASP A 9 17.18 -32.63 -11.05
N ASP A 10 18.52 -32.53 -11.08
CA ASP A 10 19.43 -33.14 -10.12
C ASP A 10 20.64 -32.23 -9.79
N GLU A 11 21.25 -32.46 -8.63
CA GLU A 11 22.35 -31.64 -8.11
C GLU A 11 23.63 -31.76 -8.94
N GLU A 12 23.93 -32.93 -9.50
CA GLU A 12 25.14 -33.14 -10.29
C GLU A 12 25.10 -32.31 -11.57
N THR A 13 23.97 -32.37 -12.29
CA THR A 13 23.71 -31.56 -13.48
C THR A 13 23.77 -30.07 -13.17
N LEU A 14 23.16 -29.62 -12.06
CA LEU A 14 23.19 -28.22 -11.64
C LEU A 14 24.64 -27.73 -11.43
N LEU A 15 25.45 -28.49 -10.70
CA LEU A 15 26.84 -28.14 -10.41
C LEU A 15 27.70 -28.13 -11.68
N VAL A 16 27.43 -29.01 -12.65
CA VAL A 16 28.08 -28.98 -13.98
C VAL A 16 27.71 -27.70 -14.73
N GLN A 17 26.42 -27.35 -14.78
CA GLN A 17 25.95 -26.13 -15.44
C GLN A 17 26.56 -24.87 -14.81
N MET A 18 26.59 -24.77 -13.47
CA MET A 18 27.21 -23.65 -12.76
C MET A 18 28.67 -23.46 -13.19
N ARG A 19 29.48 -24.53 -13.20
CA ARG A 19 30.88 -24.47 -13.60
C ARG A 19 31.07 -24.08 -15.06
N ASP A 20 30.22 -24.60 -15.95
CA ASP A 20 30.28 -24.26 -17.38
C ASP A 20 29.97 -22.78 -17.63
N ILE A 21 28.93 -22.24 -16.97
CA ILE A 21 28.59 -20.81 -17.07
C ILE A 21 29.72 -19.94 -16.50
N GLU A 22 30.24 -20.28 -15.32
CA GLU A 22 31.38 -19.55 -14.72
C GLU A 22 32.61 -19.53 -15.64
N ALA A 23 32.94 -20.68 -16.26
CA ALA A 23 34.06 -20.79 -17.19
C ALA A 23 33.86 -19.92 -18.44
N LYS A 24 32.64 -19.93 -19.02
CA LYS A 24 32.29 -19.10 -20.18
C LYS A 24 32.39 -17.61 -19.88
N LEU A 25 32.03 -17.20 -18.67
CA LEU A 25 32.05 -15.78 -18.26
C LEU A 25 33.39 -15.32 -17.66
N ALA A 26 34.35 -16.24 -17.42
CA ALA A 26 35.60 -15.94 -16.72
C ALA A 26 36.48 -14.88 -17.41
N HIS A 27 36.30 -14.66 -18.71
CA HIS A 27 37.05 -13.66 -19.47
C HIS A 27 36.53 -12.22 -19.25
N ILE A 28 35.36 -12.04 -18.63
CA ILE A 28 34.76 -10.74 -18.36
C ILE A 28 35.37 -10.14 -17.09
N GLN A 29 35.93 -8.94 -17.20
CA GLN A 29 36.46 -8.23 -16.04
C GLN A 29 35.30 -7.71 -15.17
N THR A 30 35.22 -8.18 -13.92
CA THR A 30 34.19 -7.77 -12.96
C THR A 30 34.82 -7.25 -11.66
N LEU A 31 34.07 -6.44 -10.90
CA LEU A 31 34.51 -5.95 -9.58
C LEU A 31 34.60 -7.08 -8.55
N TYR A 32 33.70 -8.06 -8.64
CA TYR A 32 33.68 -9.26 -7.82
C TYR A 32 33.63 -10.51 -8.73
N PRO A 33 34.25 -11.64 -8.34
CA PRO A 33 34.21 -12.86 -9.13
C PRO A 33 32.79 -13.32 -9.40
N ILE A 34 32.52 -13.80 -10.63
CA ILE A 34 31.26 -14.43 -10.98
C ILE A 34 31.23 -15.80 -10.30
N ARG A 35 30.29 -16.01 -9.38
CA ARG A 35 30.11 -17.25 -8.62
C ARG A 35 28.63 -17.55 -8.44
N PHE A 36 28.25 -18.80 -8.67
CA PHE A 36 26.93 -19.31 -8.32
C PHE A 36 26.90 -19.82 -6.86
N THR A 37 25.71 -19.90 -6.29
CA THR A 37 25.48 -20.40 -4.93
C THR A 37 24.23 -21.30 -4.91
N THR A 38 24.29 -22.37 -4.13
CA THR A 38 23.13 -23.23 -3.80
C THR A 38 22.54 -22.89 -2.43
N ASP A 39 23.10 -21.91 -1.71
CA ASP A 39 22.58 -21.46 -0.42
C ASP A 39 21.23 -20.74 -0.62
N ILE A 40 20.18 -21.37 -0.10
CA ILE A 40 18.80 -20.89 -0.15
C ILE A 40 18.61 -19.51 0.44
N HIS A 41 19.32 -19.16 1.52
CA HIS A 41 19.21 -17.84 2.10
C HIS A 41 19.87 -16.79 1.22
N LEU A 42 20.99 -17.13 0.60
CA LEU A 42 21.76 -16.20 -0.22
C LEU A 42 21.09 -15.92 -1.58
N TYR A 43 20.66 -16.94 -2.33
CA TYR A 43 20.00 -16.66 -3.61
C TYR A 43 18.63 -15.99 -3.43
N ASN A 44 17.89 -16.32 -2.35
CA ASN A 44 16.65 -15.62 -2.03
C ASN A 44 16.90 -14.15 -1.71
N LEU A 45 18.02 -13.83 -1.03
CA LEU A 45 18.43 -12.44 -0.83
C LEU A 45 18.68 -11.72 -2.16
N TYR A 46 19.37 -12.36 -3.11
CA TYR A 46 19.60 -11.76 -4.43
C TYR A 46 18.31 -11.51 -5.21
N TRP A 47 17.39 -12.47 -5.19
CA TRP A 47 16.05 -12.30 -5.77
C TRP A 47 15.26 -11.20 -5.08
N ASN A 48 15.32 -11.09 -3.75
CA ASN A 48 14.70 -9.99 -3.01
C ASN A 48 15.26 -8.63 -3.42
N VAL A 49 16.57 -8.52 -3.64
CA VAL A 49 17.19 -7.28 -4.15
C VAL A 49 16.67 -6.96 -5.55
N ARG A 50 16.66 -7.93 -6.47
CA ARG A 50 16.15 -7.75 -7.85
C ARG A 50 14.68 -7.35 -7.88
N ASN A 51 13.85 -7.98 -7.04
CA ASN A 51 12.42 -7.68 -6.95
C ASN A 51 12.16 -6.34 -6.26
N GLY A 52 13.06 -5.91 -5.37
CA GLY A 52 13.00 -4.63 -4.66
C GLY A 52 13.56 -3.42 -5.41
N LEU A 53 14.06 -3.57 -6.65
CA LEU A 53 14.69 -2.46 -7.38
C LEU A 53 13.70 -1.34 -7.70
N PHE A 54 12.52 -1.68 -8.25
CA PHE A 54 11.49 -0.70 -8.56
C PHE A 54 11.08 0.09 -7.31
N THR A 55 10.86 -0.62 -6.20
CA THR A 55 10.43 -0.03 -4.95
C THR A 55 11.49 0.85 -4.31
N SER A 56 12.76 0.48 -4.46
CA SER A 56 13.90 1.28 -3.97
C SER A 56 14.09 2.55 -4.80
N ALA A 57 13.90 2.46 -6.12
CA ALA A 57 13.90 3.61 -7.02
C ALA A 57 12.76 4.57 -6.65
N ALA A 58 11.54 4.05 -6.52
CA ALA A 58 10.37 4.79 -6.09
C ALA A 58 10.54 5.47 -4.73
N ALA A 59 11.23 4.84 -3.77
CA ALA A 59 11.49 5.41 -2.45
C ALA A 59 12.46 6.61 -2.48
N SER A 60 13.32 6.66 -3.50
CA SER A 60 14.39 7.65 -3.66
C SER A 60 14.01 8.79 -4.60
N ARG A 61 12.79 8.76 -5.17
CA ARG A 61 12.32 9.76 -6.11
C ARG A 61 12.32 11.17 -5.49
N PRO A 62 12.56 12.21 -6.30
CA PRO A 62 12.33 13.57 -5.85
C PRO A 62 10.88 13.77 -5.36
N PRO A 63 10.64 14.58 -4.33
CA PRO A 63 9.29 15.02 -3.97
C PRO A 63 8.53 15.59 -5.19
N HIS A 64 7.19 15.62 -5.14
CA HIS A 64 6.31 16.17 -6.19
C HIS A 64 6.34 15.47 -7.56
N THR A 65 7.16 14.46 -7.76
CA THR A 65 7.26 13.78 -9.05
C THR A 65 6.31 12.59 -9.18
N ALA A 66 5.88 12.29 -10.40
CA ALA A 66 5.26 11.02 -10.72
C ALA A 66 6.31 9.93 -10.85
N SER A 67 5.95 8.68 -10.54
CA SER A 67 6.79 7.52 -10.83
C SER A 67 6.30 6.88 -12.12
N ILE A 68 7.02 7.08 -13.21
CA ILE A 68 6.69 6.49 -14.52
C ILE A 68 7.69 5.38 -14.80
N ILE A 69 7.17 4.16 -14.98
CA ILE A 69 7.96 3.00 -15.39
C ILE A 69 7.77 2.83 -16.89
N GLU A 70 8.87 2.89 -17.61
CA GLU A 70 8.91 2.57 -19.03
C GLU A 70 9.47 1.18 -19.24
N ASP A 71 9.09 0.60 -20.37
CA ASP A 71 9.31 -0.80 -20.70
C ASP A 71 9.64 -0.94 -22.17
N ILE A 72 10.91 -1.24 -22.48
CA ILE A 72 11.43 -1.30 -23.84
C ILE A 72 12.06 -2.67 -24.11
N ALA A 73 12.10 -3.05 -25.38
CA ALA A 73 12.78 -4.26 -25.81
C ALA A 73 13.59 -4.06 -27.10
N PHE A 74 14.72 -4.75 -27.18
CA PHE A 74 15.60 -4.76 -28.35
C PHE A 74 16.02 -6.18 -28.70
N SER A 75 16.45 -6.40 -29.94
CA SER A 75 17.07 -7.69 -30.28
C SER A 75 18.42 -7.84 -29.57
N GLY A 76 18.80 -9.08 -29.27
CA GLY A 76 20.03 -9.37 -28.53
C GLY A 76 21.29 -8.85 -29.21
N GLU A 77 21.32 -8.77 -30.55
CA GLU A 77 22.50 -8.32 -31.30
C GLU A 77 22.82 -6.83 -31.09
N ILE A 78 21.81 -6.00 -30.82
CA ILE A 78 21.96 -4.54 -30.69
C ILE A 78 21.77 -4.04 -29.26
N LEU A 79 21.43 -4.92 -28.31
CA LEU A 79 21.01 -4.55 -26.96
C LEU A 79 22.03 -3.64 -26.25
N GLY A 80 23.33 -3.92 -26.37
CA GLY A 80 24.39 -3.10 -25.74
C GLY A 80 24.43 -1.66 -26.26
N ASP A 81 24.40 -1.49 -27.59
CA ASP A 81 24.44 -0.19 -28.24
C ASP A 81 23.15 0.59 -27.98
N ALA A 82 22.00 -0.08 -28.06
CA ALA A 82 20.70 0.51 -27.78
C ALA A 82 20.58 1.01 -26.33
N LEU A 83 21.05 0.23 -25.35
CA LEU A 83 21.05 0.66 -23.94
C LEU A 83 22.02 1.81 -23.66
N THR A 84 23.11 1.89 -24.41
CA THR A 84 24.03 3.04 -24.34
C THR A 84 23.32 4.32 -24.78
N ASP A 85 22.63 4.28 -25.93
CA ASP A 85 21.86 5.41 -26.42
C ASP A 85 20.70 5.80 -25.49
N VAL A 86 19.98 4.82 -24.92
CA VAL A 86 18.90 5.06 -23.94
C VAL A 86 19.45 5.78 -22.71
N ARG A 87 20.60 5.35 -22.20
CA ARG A 87 21.25 5.99 -21.05
C ARG A 87 21.67 7.43 -21.38
N GLU A 88 22.23 7.67 -22.56
CA GLU A 88 22.57 9.03 -23.01
C GLU A 88 21.34 9.92 -23.13
N LEU A 89 20.23 9.38 -23.66
CA LEU A 89 18.95 10.08 -23.73
C LEU A 89 18.46 10.46 -22.32
N LEU A 90 18.45 9.53 -21.38
CA LEU A 90 18.04 9.78 -19.99
C LEU A 90 18.88 10.89 -19.35
N VAL A 91 20.21 10.85 -19.52
CA VAL A 91 21.10 11.90 -18.99
C VAL A 91 20.79 13.27 -19.61
N ARG A 92 20.76 13.35 -20.95
CA ARG A 92 20.57 14.62 -21.67
C ARG A 92 19.19 15.24 -21.42
N THR A 93 18.17 14.41 -21.27
CA THR A 93 16.80 14.87 -20.98
C THR A 93 16.55 15.13 -19.50
N GLY A 94 17.56 14.99 -18.64
CA GLY A 94 17.48 15.35 -17.23
C GLY A 94 16.78 14.32 -16.36
N TYR A 95 16.94 13.03 -16.68
CA TYR A 95 16.53 11.84 -15.92
C TYR A 95 17.75 10.94 -15.65
N ALA A 96 18.91 11.53 -15.34
CA ALA A 96 20.16 10.81 -15.10
C ALA A 96 20.12 9.87 -13.87
N ASP A 97 19.16 10.09 -12.98
CA ASP A 97 18.85 9.30 -11.79
C ASP A 97 17.92 8.10 -12.08
N ALA A 98 17.54 7.90 -13.35
CA ALA A 98 16.74 6.76 -13.76
C ALA A 98 17.41 5.44 -13.37
N VAL A 99 16.64 4.58 -12.71
CA VAL A 99 17.07 3.22 -12.38
C VAL A 99 16.64 2.30 -13.51
N MET A 100 17.60 1.61 -14.13
CA MET A 100 17.36 0.64 -15.21
C MET A 100 17.54 -0.79 -14.69
N TRP A 101 16.61 -1.69 -15.01
CA TRP A 101 16.65 -3.12 -14.69
C TRP A 101 15.81 -3.90 -15.70
N GLY A 102 15.87 -5.24 -15.71
CA GLY A 102 14.94 -5.98 -16.56
C GLY A 102 15.28 -7.43 -16.75
N HIS A 103 14.78 -7.96 -17.85
CA HIS A 103 14.95 -9.32 -18.34
C HIS A 103 15.88 -9.25 -19.55
N LEU A 104 17.17 -9.01 -19.28
CA LEU A 104 18.15 -8.72 -20.34
C LEU A 104 18.28 -9.85 -21.37
N LEU A 105 18.10 -11.11 -20.95
CA LEU A 105 18.15 -12.26 -21.84
C LEU A 105 17.05 -12.21 -22.92
N ASP A 106 15.89 -11.67 -22.54
CA ASP A 106 14.74 -11.48 -23.43
C ASP A 106 14.81 -10.13 -24.18
N GLY A 107 15.93 -9.41 -24.04
CA GLY A 107 16.12 -8.08 -24.61
C GLY A 107 15.26 -6.99 -23.96
N ASN A 108 14.56 -7.31 -22.86
CA ASN A 108 13.61 -6.44 -22.21
C ASN A 108 14.26 -5.67 -21.04
N VAL A 109 14.14 -4.34 -21.08
CA VAL A 109 14.64 -3.43 -20.07
C VAL A 109 13.55 -2.46 -19.65
N HIS A 110 13.38 -2.35 -18.34
CA HIS A 110 12.57 -1.32 -17.71
C HIS A 110 13.47 -0.23 -17.15
N PHE A 111 12.91 0.97 -17.09
CA PHE A 111 13.52 2.05 -16.35
C PHE A 111 12.46 2.96 -15.75
N THR A 112 12.78 3.61 -14.63
CA THR A 112 11.86 4.57 -14.01
C THR A 112 12.36 5.99 -14.21
N VAL A 113 11.46 6.88 -14.63
CA VAL A 113 11.69 8.33 -14.67
C VAL A 113 10.72 9.04 -13.73
N PHE A 114 11.15 10.21 -13.24
CA PHE A 114 10.42 10.98 -12.23
C PHE A 114 10.03 12.37 -12.73
N PRO A 115 9.09 12.50 -13.69
CA PRO A 115 8.67 13.80 -14.19
C PRO A 115 7.89 14.58 -13.12
N ASP A 116 8.11 15.89 -13.05
CA ASP A 116 7.20 16.80 -12.36
C ASP A 116 5.99 17.03 -13.26
N ILE A 117 4.88 16.38 -12.94
CA ILE A 117 3.63 16.51 -13.70
C ILE A 117 2.71 17.60 -13.15
N ASN A 118 3.15 18.34 -12.12
CA ASN A 118 2.39 19.45 -11.55
C ASN A 118 2.64 20.77 -12.27
N SER A 119 3.72 20.86 -13.06
CA SER A 119 4.11 22.07 -13.78
C SER A 119 4.03 21.88 -15.30
N PRO A 120 3.60 22.90 -16.07
CA PRO A 120 3.62 22.86 -17.53
C PRO A 120 5.01 22.54 -18.09
N ASP A 121 6.06 23.16 -17.55
CA ASP A 121 7.45 22.93 -17.98
C ASP A 121 7.89 21.48 -17.76
N GLY A 122 7.49 20.88 -16.64
CA GLY A 122 7.77 19.47 -16.34
C GLY A 122 7.01 18.51 -17.27
N VAL A 123 5.75 18.83 -17.59
CA VAL A 123 4.97 18.09 -18.61
C VAL A 123 5.60 18.21 -20.00
N ASP A 124 6.05 19.39 -20.40
CA ASP A 124 6.70 19.63 -21.69
C ASP A 124 8.07 18.92 -21.79
N LYS A 125 8.82 18.89 -20.68
CA LYS A 125 10.07 18.11 -20.58
C LYS A 125 9.79 16.62 -20.76
N TYR A 126 8.76 16.09 -20.10
CA TYR A 126 8.33 14.70 -20.25
C TYR A 126 7.85 14.39 -21.67
N ALA A 127 7.06 15.28 -22.28
CA ALA A 127 6.60 15.13 -23.67
C ALA A 127 7.76 14.98 -24.64
N ARG A 128 8.77 15.87 -24.55
CA ARG A 128 9.98 15.80 -25.38
C ARG A 128 10.75 14.50 -25.19
N PHE A 129 10.93 14.08 -23.93
CA PHE A 129 11.57 12.81 -23.61
C PHE A 129 10.86 11.63 -24.29
N MET A 130 9.53 11.56 -24.19
CA MET A 130 8.74 10.49 -24.80
C MET A 130 8.84 10.46 -26.32
N HIS A 131 8.83 11.62 -26.98
CA HIS A 131 9.04 11.69 -28.43
C HIS A 131 10.44 11.22 -28.85
N GLU A 132 11.48 11.65 -28.13
CA GLU A 132 12.86 11.22 -28.39
C GLU A 132 13.04 9.71 -28.13
N LEU A 133 12.48 9.19 -27.03
CA LEU A 133 12.48 7.78 -26.69
C LEU A 133 11.79 6.96 -27.79
N ALA A 134 10.59 7.37 -28.22
CA ALA A 134 9.84 6.69 -29.28
C ALA A 134 10.63 6.62 -30.59
N ASN A 135 11.31 7.69 -30.98
CA ASN A 135 12.15 7.69 -32.17
C ASN A 135 13.41 6.82 -31.98
N LEU A 136 14.07 6.91 -30.83
CA LEU A 136 15.27 6.11 -30.54
C LEU A 136 14.95 4.61 -30.58
N VAL A 137 13.90 4.20 -29.88
CA VAL A 137 13.55 2.78 -29.75
C VAL A 137 12.97 2.24 -31.06
N ALA A 138 11.84 2.80 -31.51
CA ALA A 138 11.09 2.21 -32.62
C ALA A 138 11.72 2.51 -34.00
N VAL A 139 12.36 3.67 -34.17
CA VAL A 139 12.87 4.09 -35.49
C VAL A 139 14.37 3.83 -35.65
N LYS A 140 15.20 4.27 -34.71
CA LYS A 140 16.66 4.08 -34.81
C LYS A 140 17.07 2.62 -34.62
N HIS A 141 16.53 1.98 -33.59
CA HIS A 141 16.93 0.62 -33.18
C HIS A 141 15.94 -0.47 -33.59
N ASN A 142 14.79 -0.11 -34.19
CA ASN A 142 13.75 -1.07 -34.55
C ASN A 142 13.34 -1.98 -33.36
N GLY A 143 13.34 -1.41 -32.15
CA GLY A 143 12.91 -2.04 -30.91
C GLY A 143 11.43 -1.84 -30.63
N SER A 144 10.96 -2.40 -29.52
CA SER A 144 9.59 -2.24 -29.04
C SER A 144 9.51 -1.26 -27.87
N LEU A 145 8.47 -0.43 -27.86
CA LEU A 145 8.15 0.52 -26.78
C LEU A 145 7.31 -0.10 -25.66
N LYS A 146 7.07 -1.41 -25.72
CA LYS A 146 6.28 -2.18 -24.76
C LYS A 146 6.64 -3.66 -24.87
N ALA A 147 7.22 -4.23 -23.83
CA ALA A 147 7.54 -5.66 -23.80
C ALA A 147 6.44 -6.44 -23.06
N GLU A 148 6.17 -6.08 -21.81
CA GLU A 148 5.25 -6.77 -20.90
C GLU A 148 4.14 -5.87 -20.34
N HIS A 149 4.38 -4.56 -20.20
CA HIS A 149 3.42 -3.64 -19.56
C HIS A 149 2.28 -3.17 -20.49
N GLY A 150 2.36 -3.49 -21.78
CA GLY A 150 1.41 -3.09 -22.80
C GLY A 150 1.46 -1.59 -23.13
N THR A 151 0.50 -1.10 -23.92
CA THR A 151 0.54 0.29 -24.41
C THR A 151 0.00 1.31 -23.40
N GLY A 152 -1.13 0.98 -22.76
CA GLY A 152 -1.89 1.95 -21.96
C GLY A 152 -2.22 3.24 -22.72
N ARG A 153 -2.34 4.34 -21.98
CA ARG A 153 -2.50 5.70 -22.53
C ARG A 153 -1.15 6.34 -22.87
N ASN A 154 -0.11 6.00 -22.11
CA ASN A 154 1.20 6.64 -22.21
C ASN A 154 1.89 6.35 -23.55
N MET A 155 1.82 5.10 -24.03
CA MET A 155 2.43 4.71 -25.31
C MET A 155 1.49 4.83 -26.51
N ALA A 156 0.19 5.10 -26.30
CA ALA A 156 -0.82 5.03 -27.36
C ALA A 156 -0.49 5.91 -28.59
N PRO A 157 0.00 7.16 -28.43
CA PRO A 157 0.39 8.00 -29.57
C PRO A 157 1.54 7.45 -30.42
N PHE A 158 2.35 6.55 -29.86
CA PHE A 158 3.59 6.07 -30.47
C PHE A 158 3.46 4.69 -31.11
N VAL A 159 2.33 4.00 -30.92
CA VAL A 159 2.11 2.63 -31.42
C VAL A 159 2.32 2.51 -32.93
N GLU A 160 1.87 3.49 -33.71
CA GLU A 160 2.05 3.47 -35.16
C GLU A 160 3.52 3.46 -35.57
N LYS A 161 4.42 4.08 -34.79
CA LYS A 161 5.86 4.08 -35.06
C LYS A 161 6.46 2.67 -34.98
N GLU A 162 5.92 1.85 -34.08
CA GLU A 162 6.39 0.48 -33.87
C GLU A 162 5.73 -0.51 -34.84
N TRP A 163 4.42 -0.36 -35.10
CA TRP A 163 3.67 -1.31 -35.92
C TRP A 163 3.69 -0.98 -37.42
N GLY A 164 4.00 0.27 -37.77
CA GLY A 164 3.81 0.80 -39.11
C GLY A 164 2.34 1.06 -39.44
N THR A 165 2.14 1.89 -40.48
CA THR A 165 0.82 2.40 -40.87
C THR A 165 -0.15 1.30 -41.30
N GLU A 166 0.33 0.23 -41.96
CA GLU A 166 -0.54 -0.85 -42.44
C GLU A 166 -1.16 -1.65 -41.29
N ILE A 167 -0.33 -2.14 -40.36
CA ILE A 167 -0.80 -2.91 -39.19
C ILE A 167 -1.64 -2.01 -38.28
N TYR A 168 -1.20 -0.77 -38.04
CA TYR A 168 -1.98 0.17 -37.25
C TYR A 168 -3.37 0.42 -37.87
N GLY A 169 -3.45 0.60 -39.19
CA GLY A 169 -4.70 0.74 -39.94
C GLY A 169 -5.61 -0.48 -39.83
N LEU A 170 -5.06 -1.70 -39.89
CA LEU A 170 -5.82 -2.93 -39.65
C LEU A 170 -6.40 -2.96 -38.22
N MET A 171 -5.59 -2.63 -37.22
CA MET A 171 -6.01 -2.63 -35.82
C MET A 171 -7.07 -1.56 -35.53
N LYS A 172 -7.01 -0.40 -36.22
CA LYS A 172 -8.09 0.60 -36.21
C LYS A 172 -9.41 0.02 -36.74
N ARG A 173 -9.39 -0.71 -37.86
CA ARG A 173 -10.61 -1.35 -38.39
C ARG A 173 -11.19 -2.38 -37.42
N ILE A 174 -10.33 -3.18 -36.78
CA ILE A 174 -10.76 -4.14 -35.76
C ILE A 174 -11.41 -3.39 -34.59
N LYS A 175 -10.79 -2.33 -34.06
CA LYS A 175 -11.35 -1.51 -32.99
C LYS A 175 -12.72 -0.95 -33.36
N SER A 176 -12.88 -0.38 -34.56
CA SER A 176 -14.17 0.16 -35.02
C SER A 176 -15.23 -0.92 -35.25
N ALA A 177 -14.86 -2.15 -35.61
CA ALA A 177 -15.81 -3.25 -35.78
C ALA A 177 -16.42 -3.71 -34.43
N PHE A 178 -15.62 -3.74 -33.36
CA PHE A 178 -16.07 -4.15 -32.02
C PHE A 178 -16.57 -2.99 -31.15
N ASP A 179 -16.14 -1.76 -31.42
CA ASP A 179 -16.47 -0.57 -30.66
C ASP A 179 -16.74 0.64 -31.58
N PRO A 180 -17.84 0.60 -32.37
CA PRO A 180 -18.14 1.64 -33.36
C PRO A 180 -18.39 3.02 -32.76
N ASN A 181 -18.76 3.08 -31.47
CA ASN A 181 -18.98 4.33 -30.73
C ASN A 181 -17.77 4.76 -29.90
N HIS A 182 -16.66 4.01 -29.93
CA HIS A 182 -15.43 4.29 -29.19
C HIS A 182 -15.62 4.46 -27.66
N ILE A 183 -16.52 3.67 -27.06
CA ILE A 183 -16.83 3.75 -25.62
C ILE A 183 -15.95 2.85 -24.76
N LEU A 184 -15.30 1.84 -25.35
CA LEU A 184 -14.46 0.90 -24.61
C LEU A 184 -13.05 1.49 -24.43
N ASN A 185 -12.78 1.99 -23.23
CA ASN A 185 -11.47 2.50 -22.77
C ASN A 185 -10.85 3.56 -23.71
N PRO A 186 -11.48 4.75 -23.85
CA PRO A 186 -11.02 5.79 -24.77
C PRO A 186 -9.62 6.31 -24.43
N GLY A 187 -8.84 6.58 -25.48
CA GLY A 187 -7.48 7.12 -25.37
C GLY A 187 -6.41 6.08 -25.01
N VAL A 188 -6.69 4.78 -25.16
CA VAL A 188 -5.79 3.67 -24.81
C VAL A 188 -5.55 2.77 -26.03
N ILE A 189 -4.30 2.33 -26.23
CA ILE A 189 -3.82 1.48 -27.34
C ILE A 189 -4.00 2.11 -28.73
N ILE A 190 -5.23 2.17 -29.24
CA ILE A 190 -5.57 2.73 -30.54
C ILE A 190 -6.21 4.08 -30.31
N ASN A 191 -5.51 5.15 -30.71
CA ASN A 191 -5.93 6.49 -30.41
C ASN A 191 -5.42 7.50 -31.45
N ASP A 192 -6.28 8.45 -31.81
CA ASP A 192 -5.96 9.51 -32.76
C ASP A 192 -5.45 10.79 -32.07
N ASP A 193 -5.65 10.92 -30.75
CA ASP A 193 -5.12 12.04 -29.96
C ASP A 193 -3.64 11.83 -29.61
N LYS A 194 -2.77 12.57 -30.32
CA LYS A 194 -1.31 12.49 -30.18
C LYS A 194 -0.80 12.97 -28.81
N ASP A 195 -1.59 13.76 -28.10
CA ASP A 195 -1.20 14.36 -26.82
C ASP A 195 -1.88 13.68 -25.63
N VAL A 196 -2.57 12.56 -25.84
CA VAL A 196 -3.35 11.90 -24.77
C VAL A 196 -2.52 11.53 -23.54
N PHE A 197 -1.23 11.26 -23.75
CA PHE A 197 -0.28 10.82 -22.72
C PHE A 197 0.10 11.93 -21.72
N ILE A 198 -0.16 13.19 -22.07
CA ILE A 198 0.09 14.37 -21.22
C ILE A 198 -1.20 15.08 -20.80
N LYS A 199 -2.36 14.50 -21.11
CA LYS A 199 -3.68 15.06 -20.73
C LYS A 199 -4.21 14.38 -19.47
N ASN A 200 -4.95 15.16 -18.68
CA ASN A 200 -5.62 14.68 -17.45
C ASN A 200 -4.64 13.96 -16.50
N LEU A 201 -3.40 14.45 -16.45
CA LEU A 201 -2.41 13.96 -15.51
C LEU A 201 -2.88 14.26 -14.09
N LYS A 202 -2.66 13.29 -13.22
CA LYS A 202 -3.07 13.39 -11.83
C LYS A 202 -1.96 14.08 -11.04
N ASN A 203 -2.20 15.32 -10.64
CA ASN A 203 -1.26 16.10 -9.83
C ASN A 203 -0.87 15.35 -8.54
N ILE A 204 0.40 15.53 -8.13
CA ILE A 204 1.03 14.98 -6.94
C ILE A 204 1.56 16.16 -6.10
N PRO A 205 0.68 16.86 -5.36
CA PRO A 205 1.09 17.95 -4.48
C PRO A 205 1.82 17.41 -3.24
N ASP A 206 2.58 18.28 -2.57
CA ASP A 206 2.98 18.04 -1.19
C ASP A 206 1.75 18.02 -0.30
N ALA A 207 1.51 16.90 0.37
CA ALA A 207 0.33 16.71 1.19
C ALA A 207 0.72 16.51 2.65
N ASN A 208 1.51 15.49 2.93
CA ASN A 208 1.97 15.18 4.29
C ASN A 208 3.18 14.23 4.21
N PRO A 209 4.27 14.51 4.96
CA PRO A 209 5.49 13.70 4.92
C PRO A 209 5.29 12.19 5.16
N LEU A 210 4.22 11.81 5.88
CA LEU A 210 3.86 10.40 6.10
C LEU A 210 3.45 9.66 4.83
N ILE A 211 3.00 10.37 3.80
CA ILE A 211 2.44 9.79 2.56
C ILE A 211 3.08 10.34 1.29
N ASP A 212 3.92 11.37 1.36
CA ASP A 212 4.48 12.02 0.17
C ASP A 212 5.38 11.08 -0.65
N LYS A 213 5.94 10.03 -0.03
CA LYS A 213 6.66 8.94 -0.72
C LYS A 213 5.75 8.01 -1.54
N CYS A 214 4.42 8.09 -1.39
CA CYS A 214 3.50 7.19 -2.07
C CYS A 214 3.59 7.35 -3.58
N ILE A 215 3.77 6.22 -4.29
CA ILE A 215 3.71 6.11 -5.75
C ILE A 215 2.37 5.56 -6.26
N GLU A 216 1.39 5.40 -5.37
CA GLU A 216 0.03 4.99 -5.72
C GLU A 216 -0.09 3.62 -6.41
N CYS A 217 0.82 2.69 -6.11
CA CYS A 217 0.84 1.34 -6.72
C CYS A 217 -0.29 0.40 -6.26
N GLY A 218 -0.84 0.61 -5.06
CA GLY A 218 -1.98 -0.17 -4.54
C GLY A 218 -1.65 -1.47 -3.80
N PHE A 219 -0.37 -1.84 -3.59
CA PHE A 219 -0.03 -3.05 -2.82
C PHE A 219 -0.65 -3.08 -1.42
N CYS A 220 -0.82 -1.92 -0.80
CA CYS A 220 -1.45 -1.79 0.52
C CYS A 220 -2.95 -2.12 0.54
N GLU A 221 -3.64 -2.13 -0.60
CA GLU A 221 -5.12 -2.20 -0.63
C GLU A 221 -5.65 -3.54 -0.13
N VAL A 222 -5.01 -4.65 -0.53
CA VAL A 222 -5.47 -6.00 -0.20
C VAL A 222 -5.45 -6.32 1.29
N THR A 223 -4.59 -5.62 2.03
CA THR A 223 -4.36 -5.80 3.47
C THR A 223 -5.31 -4.95 4.33
N CYS A 224 -5.93 -3.93 3.74
CA CYS A 224 -6.78 -2.99 4.48
C CYS A 224 -8.08 -3.66 4.95
N PRO A 225 -8.40 -3.64 6.25
CA PRO A 225 -9.64 -4.24 6.75
C PRO A 225 -10.89 -3.53 6.25
N SER A 226 -10.79 -2.26 5.83
CA SER A 226 -11.92 -1.48 5.30
C SER A 226 -12.10 -1.60 3.79
N LYS A 227 -11.30 -2.41 3.07
CA LYS A 227 -11.26 -2.40 1.59
C LYS A 227 -12.61 -2.74 0.94
N GLU A 228 -13.41 -3.59 1.58
CA GLU A 228 -14.73 -4.02 1.09
C GLU A 228 -15.87 -3.08 1.56
N LEU A 229 -15.56 -2.13 2.46
CA LEU A 229 -16.54 -1.19 3.00
C LEU A 229 -16.44 0.17 2.31
N THR A 230 -15.23 0.62 2.01
CA THR A 230 -14.96 2.02 1.71
C THR A 230 -13.56 2.23 1.11
N PHE A 231 -13.01 3.45 1.17
CA PHE A 231 -11.69 3.75 0.66
C PHE A 231 -10.63 2.77 1.16
N THR A 232 -9.73 2.42 0.26
CA THR A 232 -8.47 1.73 0.55
C THR A 232 -7.42 2.73 1.06
N PRO A 233 -6.26 2.29 1.57
CA PRO A 233 -5.21 3.20 2.02
C PRO A 233 -4.68 4.08 0.88
N ARG A 234 -4.51 3.52 -0.33
CA ARG A 234 -4.14 4.30 -1.52
C ARG A 234 -5.21 5.33 -1.86
N GLN A 235 -6.49 4.94 -1.91
CA GLN A 235 -7.58 5.87 -2.21
C GLN A 235 -7.65 7.01 -1.19
N ARG A 236 -7.38 6.75 0.10
CA ARG A 236 -7.25 7.80 1.13
C ARG A 236 -6.11 8.78 0.84
N ILE A 237 -4.93 8.27 0.49
CA ILE A 237 -3.79 9.13 0.12
C ILE A 237 -4.16 10.05 -1.04
N VAL A 238 -4.81 9.49 -2.07
CA VAL A 238 -5.29 10.23 -3.25
C VAL A 238 -6.32 11.30 -2.88
N ALA A 239 -7.31 10.93 -2.07
CA ALA A 239 -8.32 11.84 -1.56
C ALA A 239 -7.69 13.02 -0.81
N TYR A 240 -6.74 12.72 0.08
CA TYR A 240 -6.08 13.73 0.88
C TYR A 240 -5.21 14.68 0.03
N ARG A 241 -4.45 14.15 -0.93
CA ARG A 241 -3.71 14.96 -1.91
C ARG A 241 -4.62 15.92 -2.64
N ARG A 242 -5.79 15.45 -3.09
CA ARG A 242 -6.77 16.29 -3.76
C ARG A 242 -7.35 17.37 -2.85
N LEU A 243 -7.61 17.07 -1.58
CA LEU A 243 -8.01 18.08 -0.61
C LEU A 243 -6.93 19.15 -0.42
N THR A 244 -5.64 18.76 -0.39
CA THR A 244 -4.51 19.68 -0.28
C THR A 244 -4.38 20.58 -1.50
N GLU A 245 -4.50 20.04 -2.70
CA GLU A 245 -4.50 20.82 -3.94
C GLU A 245 -5.59 21.92 -3.94
N LEU A 246 -6.79 21.59 -3.45
CA LEU A 246 -7.89 22.55 -3.32
C LEU A 246 -7.66 23.60 -2.21
N ALA A 247 -6.69 23.41 -1.31
CA ALA A 247 -6.31 24.41 -0.32
C ALA A 247 -5.42 25.51 -0.89
N ASP A 248 -4.57 25.17 -1.86
CA ASP A 248 -3.61 26.11 -2.44
C ASP A 248 -4.28 27.07 -3.45
N SER A 249 -5.45 26.70 -3.97
CA SER A 249 -6.30 27.57 -4.79
C SER A 249 -7.24 28.43 -3.92
N ARG A 250 -7.07 29.77 -3.98
CA ARG A 250 -7.97 30.72 -3.29
C ARG A 250 -9.44 30.63 -3.75
N PHE A 251 -9.71 30.03 -4.91
CA PHE A 251 -11.05 29.92 -5.50
C PHE A 251 -11.83 28.67 -5.04
N ASP A 252 -11.17 27.71 -4.38
CA ASP A 252 -11.72 26.36 -4.18
C ASP A 252 -12.03 25.99 -2.72
N LYS A 253 -11.97 26.94 -1.79
CA LYS A 253 -12.22 26.69 -0.36
C LYS A 253 -13.58 26.02 -0.09
N LYS A 254 -14.66 26.49 -0.73
CA LYS A 254 -16.00 25.89 -0.59
C LYS A 254 -16.06 24.46 -1.12
N LEU A 255 -15.36 24.19 -2.22
CA LEU A 255 -15.30 22.85 -2.81
C LEU A 255 -14.52 21.89 -1.90
N ARG A 256 -13.39 22.37 -1.35
CA ARG A 256 -12.61 21.63 -0.35
C ARG A 256 -13.44 21.27 0.87
N GLU A 257 -14.14 22.24 1.46
CA GLU A 257 -14.99 22.02 2.65
C GLU A 257 -16.11 21.01 2.35
N ARG A 258 -16.75 21.14 1.19
CA ARG A 258 -17.77 20.18 0.74
C ARG A 258 -17.20 18.77 0.61
N TRP A 259 -16.09 18.59 -0.09
CA TRP A 259 -15.49 17.26 -0.31
C TRP A 259 -14.94 16.67 0.98
N ALA A 260 -14.34 17.49 1.84
CA ALA A 260 -13.90 17.04 3.16
C ALA A 260 -15.07 16.50 3.99
N GLY A 261 -16.24 17.15 3.92
CA GLY A 261 -17.47 16.66 4.56
C GLY A 261 -18.02 15.39 3.90
N GLU A 262 -18.14 15.37 2.57
CA GLU A 262 -18.66 14.22 1.81
C GLU A 262 -17.79 12.96 1.97
N MET A 263 -16.49 13.10 2.19
CA MET A 263 -15.54 12.00 2.31
C MET A 263 -15.20 11.64 3.76
N ALA A 264 -15.76 12.34 4.76
CA ALA A 264 -15.36 12.18 6.16
C ALA A 264 -15.52 10.73 6.65
N TYR A 265 -16.63 10.09 6.28
CA TYR A 265 -16.90 8.71 6.66
C TYR A 265 -15.89 7.73 6.02
N GLU A 266 -15.72 7.82 4.70
CA GLU A 266 -14.89 6.91 3.91
C GLU A 266 -13.39 7.10 4.18
N PHE A 267 -12.97 8.34 4.36
CA PHE A 267 -11.60 8.70 4.61
C PHE A 267 -11.22 8.51 6.08
N ASN A 268 -11.94 9.16 6.99
CA ASN A 268 -11.57 9.27 8.39
C ASN A 268 -12.20 8.16 9.23
N GLU A 269 -13.53 8.10 9.33
CA GLU A 269 -14.23 7.29 10.35
C GLU A 269 -14.03 5.78 10.17
N THR A 270 -14.01 5.32 8.92
CA THR A 270 -13.86 3.89 8.59
C THR A 270 -12.42 3.37 8.65
N CYS A 271 -11.42 4.25 8.78
CA CYS A 271 -10.04 3.81 8.96
C CYS A 271 -9.86 3.23 10.38
N ALA A 272 -9.47 1.96 10.44
CA ALA A 272 -9.19 1.27 11.71
C ALA A 272 -7.93 1.80 12.42
N THR A 273 -7.07 2.52 11.70
CA THR A 273 -5.80 3.09 12.21
C THR A 273 -4.83 2.04 12.79
N ASP A 274 -4.91 0.81 12.28
CA ASP A 274 -4.10 -0.34 12.69
C ASP A 274 -2.67 -0.32 12.15
N GLY A 275 -2.45 0.34 11.01
CA GLY A 275 -1.17 0.42 10.32
C GLY A 275 -0.81 -0.83 9.49
N LEU A 276 -1.75 -1.76 9.27
CA LEU A 276 -1.48 -2.99 8.51
C LEU A 276 -1.06 -2.70 7.06
N CYS A 277 -1.50 -1.56 6.51
CA CYS A 277 -1.10 -1.10 5.18
C CYS A 277 0.41 -0.90 5.03
N ALA A 278 1.13 -0.59 6.12
CA ALA A 278 2.58 -0.38 6.10
C ALA A 278 3.34 -1.67 5.82
N ILE A 279 2.83 -2.81 6.31
CA ILE A 279 3.46 -4.15 6.13
C ILE A 279 3.56 -4.52 4.65
N ALA A 280 2.51 -4.19 3.89
CA ALA A 280 2.45 -4.45 2.44
C ALA A 280 3.02 -3.30 1.61
N CYS A 281 3.29 -2.13 2.21
CA CYS A 281 3.75 -0.98 1.47
C CYS A 281 5.27 -1.05 1.25
N PRO A 282 5.74 -1.03 -0.01
CA PRO A 282 7.16 -1.18 -0.30
C PRO A 282 8.02 0.00 0.20
N VAL A 283 7.40 1.14 0.45
CA VAL A 283 8.04 2.35 0.97
C VAL A 283 7.57 2.68 2.40
N ASN A 284 7.01 1.67 3.09
CA ASN A 284 6.62 1.68 4.50
C ASN A 284 5.66 2.82 4.91
N ILE A 285 4.65 3.09 4.08
CA ILE A 285 3.64 4.12 4.37
C ILE A 285 2.55 3.57 5.27
N ASP A 286 2.33 4.26 6.38
CA ASP A 286 1.25 4.01 7.33
C ASP A 286 0.16 5.08 7.21
N THR A 287 -0.90 4.78 6.47
CA THR A 287 -2.10 5.63 6.38
C THR A 287 -2.86 5.71 7.71
N GLY A 288 -2.73 4.72 8.59
CA GLY A 288 -3.30 4.77 9.93
C GLY A 288 -2.65 5.86 10.78
N SER A 289 -1.34 6.05 10.65
CA SER A 289 -0.62 7.17 11.26
C SER A 289 -1.08 8.53 10.72
N LEU A 290 -1.28 8.67 9.40
CA LEU A 290 -1.87 9.88 8.81
C LEU A 290 -3.24 10.17 9.44
N VAL A 291 -4.15 9.20 9.48
CA VAL A 291 -5.50 9.41 10.02
C VAL A 291 -5.46 9.75 11.51
N LYS A 292 -4.57 9.13 12.31
CA LYS A 292 -4.37 9.50 13.73
C LYS A 292 -3.93 10.96 13.87
N GLU A 293 -3.00 11.42 13.04
CA GLU A 293 -2.54 12.82 13.04
C GLU A 293 -3.68 13.79 12.70
N LEU A 294 -4.49 13.46 11.68
CA LEU A 294 -5.62 14.29 11.27
C LEU A 294 -6.69 14.36 12.35
N ARG A 295 -7.09 13.21 12.93
CA ARG A 295 -8.01 13.17 14.08
C ARG A 295 -7.50 13.98 15.27
N TRP A 296 -6.19 13.91 15.55
CA TRP A 296 -5.58 14.72 16.61
C TRP A 296 -5.67 16.23 16.31
N LYS A 297 -5.48 16.65 15.06
CA LYS A 297 -5.65 18.05 14.63
C LYS A 297 -7.12 18.51 14.74
N GLU A 298 -8.07 17.64 14.42
CA GLU A 298 -9.52 17.93 14.43
C GLU A 298 -10.13 18.02 15.84
N ASN A 299 -9.73 17.14 16.76
CA ASN A 299 -10.31 17.01 18.11
C ASN A 299 -10.14 18.26 19.01
N GLY A 300 -9.20 19.14 18.67
CA GLY A 300 -8.93 20.36 19.43
C GLY A 300 -8.24 20.14 20.78
N LYS A 301 -7.84 21.25 21.43
CA LYS A 301 -6.95 21.20 22.60
C LYS A 301 -7.56 20.50 23.82
N PHE A 302 -8.86 20.67 24.05
CA PHE A 302 -9.52 20.10 25.23
C PHE A 302 -9.63 18.57 25.14
N ALA A 303 -10.18 18.05 24.04
CA ALA A 303 -10.31 16.61 23.84
C ALA A 303 -8.93 15.93 23.83
N ASN A 304 -7.91 16.55 23.23
CA ASN A 304 -6.55 16.03 23.26
C ASN A 304 -5.95 16.00 24.67
N ARG A 305 -6.25 16.97 25.54
CA ARG A 305 -5.84 16.92 26.96
C ARG A 305 -6.54 15.79 27.71
N VAL A 306 -7.84 15.60 27.49
CA VAL A 306 -8.60 14.50 28.10
C VAL A 306 -8.02 13.16 27.65
N ALA A 307 -7.82 12.98 26.34
CA ALA A 307 -7.22 11.77 25.78
C ALA A 307 -5.81 11.50 26.32
N SER A 308 -4.96 12.53 26.41
CA SER A 308 -3.61 12.42 26.97
C SER A 308 -3.64 12.06 28.46
N SER A 309 -4.55 12.66 29.23
CA SER A 309 -4.74 12.32 30.64
C SER A 309 -5.18 10.87 30.82
N MET A 310 -6.13 10.39 29.99
CA MET A 310 -6.54 8.99 29.99
C MET A 310 -5.38 8.07 29.63
N ALA A 311 -4.65 8.35 28.53
CA ALA A 311 -3.51 7.56 28.08
C ALA A 311 -2.42 7.42 29.17
N ASN A 312 -2.08 8.53 29.84
CA ASN A 312 -1.11 8.55 30.94
C ASN A 312 -1.62 7.85 32.21
N ASN A 313 -2.93 7.59 32.32
CA ASN A 313 -3.57 6.98 33.49
C ASN A 313 -4.35 5.71 33.13
N MET A 314 -3.79 4.87 32.24
CA MET A 314 -4.51 3.70 31.70
C MET A 314 -4.98 2.68 32.74
N ALA A 315 -4.25 2.50 33.83
CA ALA A 315 -4.68 1.64 34.93
C ALA A 315 -6.00 2.14 35.54
N SER A 316 -6.09 3.44 35.83
CA SER A 316 -7.29 4.09 36.38
C SER A 316 -8.44 4.10 35.38
N ALA A 317 -8.17 4.48 34.12
CA ALA A 317 -9.20 4.53 33.08
C ALA A 317 -9.84 3.15 32.83
N THR A 318 -9.03 2.10 32.69
CA THR A 318 -9.56 0.73 32.52
C THR A 318 -10.28 0.23 33.77
N SER A 319 -9.87 0.66 34.97
CA SER A 319 -10.57 0.33 36.22
C SER A 319 -11.94 0.99 36.31
N LEU A 320 -12.03 2.26 35.91
CA LEU A 320 -13.29 2.98 35.82
C LEU A 320 -14.25 2.31 34.84
N ILE A 321 -13.78 1.99 33.63
CA ILE A 321 -14.59 1.32 32.60
C ILE A 321 -15.13 -0.03 33.10
N ARG A 322 -14.30 -0.86 33.73
CA ARG A 322 -14.75 -2.13 34.35
C ARG A 322 -15.86 -1.93 35.37
N GLY A 323 -15.82 -0.84 36.14
CA GLY A 323 -16.87 -0.49 37.10
C GLY A 323 -18.15 -0.02 36.43
N LEU A 324 -18.03 0.93 35.48
CA LEU A 324 -19.16 1.53 34.76
C LEU A 324 -19.98 0.48 34.00
N LEU A 325 -19.34 -0.50 33.35
CA LEU A 325 -20.03 -1.53 32.59
C LEU A 325 -20.87 -2.50 33.44
N LYS A 326 -20.81 -2.42 34.78
CA LYS A 326 -21.72 -3.15 35.67
C LYS A 326 -23.07 -2.44 35.87
N ILE A 327 -23.10 -1.13 35.67
CA ILE A 327 -24.28 -0.28 35.94
C ILE A 327 -25.47 -0.67 35.04
N PRO A 328 -25.32 -0.86 33.71
CA PRO A 328 -26.44 -1.20 32.84
C PRO A 328 -27.11 -2.51 33.27
N HIS A 329 -26.31 -3.53 33.63
CA HIS A 329 -26.84 -4.80 34.12
C HIS A 329 -27.50 -4.71 35.49
N PHE A 330 -27.02 -3.82 36.36
CA PHE A 330 -27.68 -3.56 37.64
C PHE A 330 -29.06 -2.92 37.42
N ILE A 331 -29.14 -1.91 36.55
CA ILE A 331 -30.41 -1.26 36.19
C ILE A 331 -31.35 -2.27 35.52
N ALA A 332 -30.86 -3.04 34.54
CA ALA A 332 -31.65 -4.05 33.83
C ALA A 332 -32.21 -5.14 34.76
N LYS A 333 -31.52 -5.47 35.87
CA LYS A 333 -32.05 -6.39 36.88
C LYS A 333 -33.22 -5.82 37.67
N ILE A 334 -33.31 -4.49 37.80
CA ILE A 334 -34.39 -3.81 38.52
C ILE A 334 -35.60 -3.59 37.61
N ILE A 335 -35.38 -3.07 36.40
CA ILE A 335 -36.47 -2.63 35.50
C ILE A 335 -36.71 -3.56 34.31
N GLY A 336 -35.89 -4.61 34.14
CA GLY A 336 -35.91 -5.50 32.98
C GLY A 336 -35.03 -5.00 31.82
N TYR A 337 -34.57 -5.93 30.98
CA TYR A 337 -33.70 -5.63 29.84
C TYR A 337 -34.42 -4.91 28.69
N ASN A 338 -35.68 -5.25 28.40
CA ASN A 338 -36.42 -4.61 27.32
C ASN A 338 -36.68 -3.11 27.60
N PRO A 339 -37.21 -2.71 28.78
CA PRO A 339 -37.42 -1.29 29.07
C PRO A 339 -36.12 -0.49 29.13
N MET A 340 -35.06 -1.06 29.70
CA MET A 340 -33.74 -0.42 29.71
C MET A 340 -33.21 -0.14 28.29
N GLU A 341 -33.33 -1.13 27.39
CA GLU A 341 -32.88 -0.99 26.01
C GLU A 341 -33.67 0.08 25.25
N ASP A 342 -34.99 0.17 25.46
CA ASP A 342 -35.84 1.19 24.84
C ASP A 342 -35.53 2.60 25.36
N ILE A 343 -35.34 2.75 26.67
CA ILE A 343 -34.90 4.02 27.29
C ILE A 343 -33.55 4.43 26.70
N THR A 344 -32.60 3.50 26.64
CA THR A 344 -31.25 3.81 26.17
C THR A 344 -31.24 4.13 24.67
N LYS A 345 -32.07 3.47 23.84
CA LYS A 345 -32.29 3.85 22.44
C LYS A 345 -32.86 5.26 22.32
N GLY A 346 -33.80 5.64 23.19
CA GLY A 346 -34.36 6.99 23.23
C GLY A 346 -33.30 8.04 23.55
N VAL A 347 -32.50 7.82 24.59
CA VAL A 347 -31.40 8.71 25.00
C VAL A 347 -30.31 8.79 23.93
N TYR A 348 -29.93 7.65 23.33
CA TYR A 348 -28.99 7.58 22.22
C TYR A 348 -29.43 8.46 21.03
N LYS A 349 -30.70 8.33 20.61
CA LYS A 349 -31.27 9.13 19.52
C LYS A 349 -31.36 10.61 19.86
N MET A 350 -31.79 10.93 21.09
CA MET A 350 -31.91 12.32 21.54
C MET A 350 -30.55 13.03 21.61
N GLY A 351 -29.50 12.30 21.97
CA GLY A 351 -28.13 12.82 22.01
C GLY A 351 -27.35 12.67 20.71
N ASP A 352 -27.98 12.25 19.61
CA ASP A 352 -27.32 11.99 18.31
C ASP A 352 -26.05 11.11 18.45
N GLY A 353 -26.16 10.04 19.23
CA GLY A 353 -25.05 9.10 19.47
C GLY A 353 -24.03 9.53 20.53
N LEU A 354 -24.20 10.70 21.17
CA LEU A 354 -23.33 11.15 22.27
C LEU A 354 -23.38 10.21 23.49
N PHE A 355 -24.54 9.62 23.77
CA PHE A 355 -24.72 8.66 24.86
C PHE A 355 -24.57 7.23 24.33
N PRO A 356 -23.93 6.31 25.07
CA PRO A 356 -23.73 4.95 24.60
C PRO A 356 -25.05 4.18 24.47
N LEU A 357 -25.20 3.42 23.37
CA LEU A 357 -26.32 2.50 23.20
C LEU A 357 -26.09 1.23 24.03
N TRP A 358 -26.74 1.15 25.18
CA TRP A 358 -26.79 -0.08 25.98
C TRP A 358 -27.93 -0.98 25.52
N THR A 359 -27.58 -2.23 25.25
CA THR A 359 -28.50 -3.29 24.88
C THR A 359 -28.34 -4.45 25.85
N ARG A 360 -29.24 -5.43 25.78
CA ARG A 360 -29.03 -6.70 26.50
C ARG A 360 -27.72 -7.41 26.16
N TYR A 361 -27.14 -7.15 25.00
CA TYR A 361 -25.89 -7.77 24.55
C TYR A 361 -24.64 -6.98 24.95
N THR A 362 -24.79 -5.78 25.52
CA THR A 362 -23.65 -5.01 26.05
C THR A 362 -22.92 -5.85 27.10
N PRO A 363 -21.59 -6.02 26.98
CA PRO A 363 -20.82 -6.83 27.92
C PRO A 363 -20.63 -6.14 29.26
N SER A 364 -20.49 -6.94 30.31
CA SER A 364 -20.09 -6.45 31.63
C SER A 364 -18.58 -6.14 31.69
N GLY A 365 -18.14 -5.51 32.78
CA GLY A 365 -16.71 -5.27 32.99
C GLY A 365 -15.93 -6.57 33.21
N SER A 366 -14.78 -6.71 32.54
CA SER A 366 -13.84 -7.81 32.75
C SER A 366 -13.22 -7.77 34.16
N ARG A 367 -12.69 -8.91 34.64
CA ARG A 367 -11.94 -9.03 35.88
C ARG A 367 -10.58 -8.34 35.74
N LYS A 368 -10.12 -7.72 36.83
CA LYS A 368 -8.76 -7.16 36.88
C LYS A 368 -7.75 -8.31 36.81
N ILE A 369 -6.81 -8.22 35.88
CA ILE A 369 -5.64 -9.09 35.86
C ILE A 369 -4.74 -8.67 37.03
N VAL A 370 -4.50 -9.61 37.95
CA VAL A 370 -3.79 -9.35 39.22
C VAL A 370 -2.39 -9.93 39.26
N ARG A 371 -1.99 -10.69 38.23
CA ARG A 371 -0.69 -11.35 38.12
C ARG A 371 -0.14 -11.16 36.71
N ASN A 372 1.17 -11.04 36.61
CA ASN A 372 1.88 -10.90 35.34
C ASN A 372 2.44 -12.23 34.85
N ILE A 373 2.50 -13.26 35.69
CA ILE A 373 3.02 -14.58 35.35
C ILE A 373 2.00 -15.64 35.78
N PHE A 374 1.66 -16.51 34.83
CA PHE A 374 0.83 -17.69 35.03
C PHE A 374 1.66 -18.92 34.65
N PRO A 375 2.21 -19.68 35.62
CA PRO A 375 3.12 -20.78 35.33
C PRO A 375 2.41 -21.95 34.65
N GLY A 376 3.13 -22.59 33.72
CA GLY A 376 2.73 -23.84 33.09
C GLY A 376 2.79 -25.03 34.05
N HIS A 377 2.52 -26.23 33.51
CA HIS A 377 2.47 -27.47 34.29
C HIS A 377 3.85 -28.08 34.61
N SER A 378 4.91 -27.63 33.94
CA SER A 378 6.29 -28.08 34.13
C SER A 378 7.28 -26.90 34.04
N ALA A 379 8.49 -27.09 34.56
CA ALA A 379 9.56 -26.09 34.49
C ALA A 379 9.98 -25.78 33.04
N ASP A 380 9.90 -26.77 32.16
CA ASP A 380 10.25 -26.67 30.73
C ASP A 380 9.06 -26.25 29.85
N ALA A 381 7.99 -25.72 30.44
CA ALA A 381 6.81 -25.30 29.70
C ALA A 381 7.14 -24.17 28.70
N PRO A 382 6.68 -24.26 27.44
CA PRO A 382 6.89 -23.20 26.47
C PRO A 382 6.26 -21.89 26.95
N VAL A 383 6.92 -20.76 26.67
CA VAL A 383 6.52 -19.44 27.15
C VAL A 383 5.77 -18.67 26.06
N VAL A 384 4.64 -18.07 26.43
CA VAL A 384 3.86 -17.16 25.57
C VAL A 384 3.73 -15.80 26.25
N VAL A 385 3.95 -14.72 25.50
CA VAL A 385 3.65 -13.36 25.95
C VAL A 385 2.26 -12.97 25.43
N TYR A 386 1.32 -12.75 26.34
CA TYR A 386 -0.06 -12.38 26.00
C TYR A 386 -0.30 -10.89 26.26
N PHE A 387 -0.62 -10.15 25.20
CA PHE A 387 -0.99 -8.74 25.24
C PHE A 387 -2.52 -8.57 25.13
N PRO A 388 -3.28 -8.62 26.23
CA PRO A 388 -4.71 -8.34 26.17
C PRO A 388 -4.95 -6.86 25.81
N SER A 389 -5.74 -6.62 24.77
CA SER A 389 -6.14 -5.26 24.37
C SER A 389 -6.84 -4.52 25.50
N CYS A 390 -6.78 -3.18 25.49
CA CYS A 390 -7.48 -2.36 26.48
C CYS A 390 -8.98 -2.66 26.52
N ILE A 391 -9.59 -2.91 25.37
CA ILE A 391 -10.99 -3.32 25.21
C ILE A 391 -11.22 -4.67 25.89
N THR A 392 -10.43 -5.71 25.59
CA THR A 392 -10.69 -7.03 26.18
C THR A 392 -10.46 -7.05 27.68
N ARG A 393 -9.39 -6.46 28.20
CA ARG A 393 -9.12 -6.42 29.66
C ARG A 393 -10.03 -5.49 30.47
N SER A 394 -10.96 -4.79 29.82
CA SER A 394 -11.91 -3.90 30.52
C SER A 394 -13.38 -4.16 30.18
N MET A 395 -13.69 -4.48 28.93
CA MET A 395 -15.05 -4.55 28.39
C MET A 395 -15.50 -5.95 27.95
N SER A 396 -14.76 -7.02 28.26
CA SER A 396 -15.10 -8.38 27.80
C SER A 396 -15.74 -9.29 28.85
N GLY A 397 -16.37 -8.71 29.88
CA GLY A 397 -17.15 -9.49 30.82
C GLY A 397 -18.38 -10.13 30.16
N PRO A 398 -18.98 -11.14 30.78
CA PRO A 398 -20.13 -11.85 30.22
C PRO A 398 -21.33 -10.91 30.01
N SER A 399 -22.04 -11.10 28.89
CA SER A 399 -23.30 -10.42 28.57
C SER A 399 -24.51 -11.21 29.09
N PHE A 400 -25.69 -10.59 29.11
CA PHE A 400 -26.92 -11.27 29.50
C PHE A 400 -27.28 -12.42 28.55
N GLY A 401 -27.74 -13.54 29.10
CA GLY A 401 -28.18 -14.70 28.33
C GLY A 401 -27.07 -15.54 27.70
N TYR A 402 -25.80 -15.18 27.89
CA TYR A 402 -24.67 -16.01 27.46
C TYR A 402 -24.42 -17.15 28.45
N ALA A 403 -24.23 -18.37 27.92
CA ALA A 403 -23.90 -19.54 28.73
C ALA A 403 -22.50 -19.42 29.37
N GLU A 404 -21.57 -18.78 28.66
CA GLU A 404 -20.22 -18.51 29.14
C GLU A 404 -20.22 -17.41 30.19
N LYS A 405 -19.51 -17.65 31.30
CA LYS A 405 -19.41 -16.74 32.45
C LYS A 405 -18.00 -16.20 32.64
N GLU A 406 -17.01 -16.75 31.94
CA GLU A 406 -15.65 -16.23 31.93
C GLU A 406 -15.53 -15.02 30.99
N ASP A 407 -14.66 -14.08 31.35
CA ASP A 407 -14.27 -13.01 30.44
C ASP A 407 -13.21 -13.50 29.44
N ILE A 408 -13.01 -12.75 28.36
CA ILE A 408 -12.09 -13.16 27.27
C ILE A 408 -10.66 -13.40 27.80
N PRO A 409 -10.06 -12.51 28.63
CA PRO A 409 -8.72 -12.77 29.18
C PRO A 409 -8.64 -14.05 30.02
N SER A 410 -9.62 -14.31 30.89
CA SER A 410 -9.64 -15.53 31.71
C SER A 410 -9.77 -16.77 30.82
N LYS A 411 -10.59 -16.69 29.77
CA LYS A 411 -10.76 -17.79 28.81
C LYS A 411 -9.48 -18.06 28.03
N MET A 412 -8.80 -17.01 27.57
CA MET A 412 -7.50 -17.13 26.89
C MET A 412 -6.44 -17.74 27.80
N LEU A 413 -6.37 -17.29 29.06
CA LEU A 413 -5.46 -17.87 30.06
C LEU A 413 -5.79 -19.34 30.35
N SER A 414 -7.08 -19.69 30.44
CA SER A 414 -7.53 -21.07 30.60
C SER A 414 -7.12 -21.94 29.41
N LEU A 415 -7.27 -21.44 28.18
CA LEU A 415 -6.84 -22.11 26.96
C LEU A 415 -5.33 -22.33 26.93
N LEU A 416 -4.54 -21.27 27.15
CA LEU A 416 -3.07 -21.34 27.15
C LEU A 416 -2.54 -22.28 28.24
N ARG A 417 -3.15 -22.25 29.43
CA ARG A 417 -2.80 -23.16 30.51
C ARG A 417 -3.08 -24.62 30.13
N LYS A 418 -4.25 -24.91 29.56
CA LYS A 418 -4.59 -26.25 29.06
C LYS A 418 -3.67 -26.70 27.93
N GLY A 419 -3.15 -25.76 27.14
CA GLY A 419 -2.10 -25.99 26.14
C GLY A 419 -0.70 -26.20 26.72
N GLY A 420 -0.53 -26.12 28.04
CA GLY A 420 0.76 -26.36 28.70
C GLY A 420 1.71 -25.17 28.75
N TYR A 421 1.25 -23.96 28.39
CA TYR A 421 2.10 -22.78 28.31
C TYR A 421 2.28 -22.07 29.66
N THR A 422 3.47 -21.53 29.88
CA THR A 422 3.69 -20.44 30.85
C THR A 422 3.33 -19.12 30.17
N VAL A 423 2.41 -18.35 30.76
CA VAL A 423 1.94 -17.09 30.18
C VAL A 423 2.53 -15.90 30.94
N ILE A 424 3.13 -14.98 30.19
CA ILE A 424 3.59 -13.68 30.69
C ILE A 424 2.67 -12.60 30.14
N ILE A 425 2.16 -11.75 31.03
CA ILE A 425 1.42 -10.54 30.68
C ILE A 425 2.31 -9.34 31.03
N PRO A 426 2.69 -8.51 30.04
CA PRO A 426 3.60 -7.39 30.23
C PRO A 426 2.97 -6.19 30.94
#